data_AF-A0AAV0FWM8-F1
#
_entry.id   AF-A0AAV0FWM8-F1
#
_cell.length_a   1.000
_cell.length_b   1.000
_cell.length_c   1.000
_cell.angle_alpha   90.00
_cell.angle_beta   90.00
_cell.angle_gamma   90.00
#
_symmetry.space_group_name_H-M   'P 1'
#
loop_
_entity.id
_entity.type
_entity.pdbx_description
1 polymer ?
#
loop_
_entity_poly.entity_id
_entity_poly.type
_entity_poly.pdbx_seq_one_letter_code
_entity_poly.pdbx_strand_id
1 'polypeptide(L)'
;MMADSCMRTLVEAIHSTPTQAVLYVSGGASQALGWLMSVPGASNTVLEAVVPYSRLSMVQLLGKVPAQSASLQTAEDMALLAYNRALKLSKPGCPALGVGFTGALASSQPKRGDHRFHLSTRTSERLVVSTVTLSKGLRTREQEDFISSQFLLKAVASACMASNNFVPDLTESEIPVELGWQFNEDQELEQLISGQVSFKVYPFSSDLVKAERKIILSGSFNPLHDGHLNLLEVATRICSGGYPCFELSAVNADKPPLTVSEIKDRVKQFKNVGKTVIISNQPYFYKKAELFPGSAFVIGADTAARLINPKYYRNDYQNMLETLIGCKNTGCIFLVGGRNVDGVFKVLDDFEIPEELKDMFISIPAEEFRMDISSTEIRKSRGV
;
A
#
# COMPACT_ATOMS: atom_id res chain seq x y z
N MET A 1 19.11 -29.97 11.71
CA MET A 1 18.19 -30.33 12.82
C MET A 1 18.01 -29.20 13.84
N MET A 2 19.00 -28.80 14.65
CA MET A 2 18.83 -27.71 15.64
C MET A 2 18.62 -26.32 14.98
N ALA A 3 19.40 -25.99 13.95
CA ALA A 3 19.26 -24.74 13.21
C ALA A 3 17.89 -24.65 12.50
N ASP A 4 17.44 -25.74 11.88
CA ASP A 4 16.12 -25.81 11.21
C ASP A 4 14.96 -25.63 12.20
N SER A 5 15.05 -26.21 13.40
CA SER A 5 14.02 -26.02 14.43
C SER A 5 13.94 -24.57 14.91
N CYS A 6 15.09 -23.89 15.07
CA CYS A 6 15.11 -22.50 15.49
C CYS A 6 14.57 -21.56 14.40
N MET A 7 14.93 -21.81 13.13
CA MET A 7 14.39 -21.06 11.99
C MET A 7 12.89 -21.23 11.86
N ARG A 8 12.40 -22.45 12.06
CA ARG A 8 10.95 -22.70 12.07
C ARG A 8 10.24 -21.92 13.17
N THR A 9 10.73 -21.93 14.41
CA THR A 9 10.13 -21.14 15.51
C THR A 9 10.11 -19.64 15.19
N LEU A 10 11.19 -19.10 14.60
CA LEU A 10 11.26 -17.70 14.21
C LEU A 10 10.21 -17.36 13.14
N VAL A 11 10.07 -18.21 12.14
CA VAL A 11 9.07 -18.04 11.06
C VAL A 11 7.64 -18.18 11.58
N GLU A 12 7.37 -19.14 12.48
CA GLU A 12 6.08 -19.27 13.16
C GLU A 12 5.74 -18.00 13.97
N ALA A 13 6.73 -17.41 14.65
CA ALA A 13 6.56 -16.15 15.36
C ALA A 13 6.23 -14.99 14.40
N ILE A 14 6.91 -14.90 13.25
CA ILE A 14 6.60 -13.92 12.20
C ILE A 14 5.15 -14.09 11.70
N HIS A 15 4.74 -15.31 11.38
CA HIS A 15 3.38 -15.63 10.89
C HIS A 15 2.27 -15.42 11.90
N SER A 16 2.62 -15.36 13.18
CA SER A 16 1.69 -15.07 14.27
C SER A 16 1.41 -13.56 14.42
N THR A 17 2.19 -12.70 13.77
CA THR A 17 1.95 -11.25 13.76
C THR A 17 0.93 -10.85 12.70
N PRO A 18 0.21 -9.72 12.85
CA PRO A 18 -0.72 -9.24 11.82
C PRO A 18 -0.02 -8.58 10.62
N THR A 19 1.31 -8.46 10.66
CA THR A 19 2.10 -7.74 9.65
C THR A 19 2.16 -8.54 8.35
N GLN A 20 1.87 -7.86 7.24
CA GLN A 20 1.93 -8.41 5.90
C GLN A 20 3.09 -7.78 5.12
N ALA A 21 3.87 -8.60 4.44
CA ALA A 21 5.16 -8.25 3.88
C ALA A 21 5.26 -8.55 2.39
N VAL A 22 5.95 -7.67 1.67
CA VAL A 22 6.47 -7.92 0.33
C VAL A 22 7.99 -7.96 0.40
N LEU A 23 8.60 -8.96 -0.24
CA LEU A 23 10.04 -9.20 -0.17
C LEU A 23 10.68 -9.12 -1.55
N TYR A 24 11.60 -8.18 -1.74
CA TYR A 24 12.45 -8.11 -2.92
C TYR A 24 13.88 -8.53 -2.53
N VAL A 25 14.38 -9.58 -3.16
CA VAL A 25 15.65 -10.21 -2.77
C VAL A 25 16.52 -10.46 -4.00
N SER A 26 17.77 -10.01 -3.99
CA SER A 26 18.71 -10.26 -5.09
C SER A 26 20.13 -10.57 -4.58
N GLY A 27 20.86 -11.44 -5.26
CA GLY A 27 22.26 -11.71 -4.97
C GLY A 27 22.58 -12.47 -3.66
N GLY A 28 21.58 -12.85 -2.85
CA GLY A 28 21.71 -13.62 -1.60
C GLY A 28 20.36 -13.83 -0.91
N ALA A 29 20.37 -14.33 0.33
CA ALA A 29 19.18 -14.55 1.18
C ALA A 29 18.04 -15.37 0.55
N SER A 30 18.34 -16.26 -0.41
CA SER A 30 17.30 -16.97 -1.16
C SER A 30 16.59 -18.04 -0.33
N GLN A 31 17.31 -18.68 0.60
CA GLN A 31 16.75 -19.71 1.48
C GLN A 31 15.67 -19.15 2.42
N ALA A 32 15.75 -17.87 2.78
CA ALA A 32 14.73 -17.22 3.63
C ALA A 32 13.33 -17.28 3.00
N LEU A 33 13.24 -17.19 1.67
CA LEU A 33 11.96 -17.32 0.96
C LEU A 33 11.39 -18.75 1.11
N GLY A 34 12.26 -19.76 1.00
CA GLY A 34 11.87 -21.15 1.22
C GLY A 34 11.36 -21.40 2.64
N TRP A 35 12.04 -20.86 3.65
CA TRP A 35 11.60 -20.98 5.05
C TRP A 35 10.27 -20.26 5.30
N LEU A 36 10.11 -19.01 4.83
CA LEU A 36 8.86 -18.26 4.98
C LEU A 36 7.66 -18.93 4.31
N MET A 37 7.86 -19.62 3.19
CA MET A 37 6.76 -20.24 2.43
C MET A 37 6.47 -21.70 2.80
N SER A 38 7.40 -22.37 3.47
CA SER A 38 7.25 -23.79 3.86
C SER A 38 6.59 -23.98 5.22
N VAL A 39 6.52 -22.93 6.06
CA VAL A 39 5.88 -22.97 7.36
C VAL A 39 4.40 -22.59 7.26
N PRO A 40 3.47 -23.35 7.86
CA PRO A 40 2.05 -22.99 7.89
C PRO A 40 1.80 -21.59 8.42
N GLY A 41 0.90 -20.84 7.78
CA GLY A 41 0.64 -19.44 8.09
C GLY A 41 1.32 -18.45 7.15
N ALA A 42 2.12 -18.92 6.18
CA ALA A 42 2.78 -18.08 5.18
C ALA A 42 1.85 -17.03 4.53
N SER A 43 0.62 -17.41 4.17
CA SER A 43 -0.38 -16.52 3.55
C SER A 43 -0.88 -15.39 4.46
N ASN A 44 -0.61 -15.46 5.77
CA ASN A 44 -0.91 -14.37 6.70
C ASN A 44 0.14 -13.27 6.61
N THR A 45 1.38 -13.60 6.24
CA THR A 45 2.50 -12.65 6.19
C THR A 45 2.92 -12.34 4.76
N VAL A 46 3.29 -13.33 3.96
CA VAL A 46 3.93 -13.12 2.66
C VAL A 46 2.88 -12.79 1.61
N LEU A 47 2.86 -11.54 1.15
CA LEU A 47 1.98 -11.06 0.09
C LEU A 47 2.57 -11.30 -1.30
N GLU A 48 3.86 -11.03 -1.45
CA GLU A 48 4.57 -11.17 -2.71
C GLU A 48 6.07 -11.30 -2.44
N ALA A 49 6.75 -12.10 -3.25
CA ALA A 49 8.21 -12.18 -3.26
C ALA A 49 8.72 -12.05 -4.71
N VAL A 50 9.68 -11.16 -4.95
CA VAL A 50 10.28 -10.93 -6.26
C VAL A 50 11.80 -11.07 -6.16
N VAL A 51 12.38 -11.79 -7.12
CA VAL A 51 13.83 -12.02 -7.21
C VAL A 51 14.38 -11.33 -8.46
N PRO A 52 14.67 -10.01 -8.43
CA PRO A 52 15.17 -9.27 -9.59
C PRO A 52 16.67 -9.56 -9.81
N TYR A 53 16.98 -10.78 -10.26
CA TYR A 53 18.35 -11.30 -10.26
C TYR A 53 19.21 -10.71 -11.39
N SER A 54 18.65 -10.59 -12.60
CA SER A 54 19.37 -10.01 -13.73
C SER A 54 19.44 -8.48 -13.62
N ARG A 55 20.48 -7.88 -14.21
CA ARG A 55 20.61 -6.42 -14.24
C ARG A 55 19.39 -5.74 -14.84
N LEU A 56 18.83 -6.27 -15.93
CA LEU A 56 17.65 -5.68 -16.58
C LEU A 56 16.39 -5.83 -15.73
N SER A 57 16.23 -6.95 -15.02
CA SER A 57 15.12 -7.13 -14.08
C SER A 57 15.21 -6.13 -12.92
N MET A 58 16.41 -5.89 -12.38
CA MET A 58 16.64 -4.85 -11.37
C MET A 58 16.32 -3.44 -11.90
N VAL A 59 16.72 -3.12 -13.15
CA VAL A 59 16.41 -1.83 -13.77
C VAL A 59 14.90 -1.64 -13.95
N GLN A 60 14.18 -2.67 -14.39
CA GLN A 60 12.72 -2.62 -14.54
C GLN A 60 12.01 -2.44 -13.20
N LEU A 61 12.48 -3.14 -12.16
CA LEU A 61 11.93 -2.99 -10.82
C LEU A 61 12.16 -1.57 -10.28
N LEU A 62 13.40 -1.06 -10.36
CA LEU A 62 13.78 0.24 -9.79
C LEU A 62 13.32 1.44 -10.64
N GLY A 63 12.98 1.22 -11.91
CA GLY A 63 12.70 2.28 -12.89
C GLY A 63 13.94 3.11 -13.27
N LYS A 64 15.14 2.70 -12.84
CA LYS A 64 16.41 3.39 -13.08
C LYS A 64 17.58 2.40 -13.06
N VAL A 65 18.71 2.81 -13.64
CA VAL A 65 19.96 2.03 -13.54
C VAL A 65 20.63 2.33 -12.21
N PRO A 66 20.76 1.35 -11.28
CA PRO A 66 21.48 1.59 -10.04
C PRO A 66 22.97 1.72 -10.32
N ALA A 67 23.64 2.62 -9.58
CA ALA A 67 25.10 2.77 -9.67
C ALA A 67 25.83 1.46 -9.30
N GLN A 68 25.31 0.76 -8.27
CA GLN A 68 25.77 -0.56 -7.85
C GLN A 68 24.58 -1.41 -7.40
N SER A 69 24.45 -2.62 -7.96
CA SER A 69 23.34 -3.53 -7.61
C SER A 69 23.40 -4.00 -6.16
N ALA A 70 24.59 -4.28 -5.62
CA ALA A 70 24.79 -4.65 -4.23
C ALA A 70 25.28 -3.43 -3.43
N SER A 71 24.35 -2.54 -3.08
CA SER A 71 24.64 -1.34 -2.31
C SER A 71 23.51 -1.03 -1.32
N LEU A 72 23.84 -0.20 -0.34
CA LEU A 72 22.90 0.30 0.67
C LEU A 72 21.70 1.00 0.03
N GLN A 73 21.95 1.93 -0.90
CA GLN A 73 20.88 2.66 -1.60
C GLN A 73 19.95 1.73 -2.39
N THR A 74 20.51 0.70 -3.04
CA THR A 74 19.69 -0.26 -3.80
C THR A 74 18.78 -1.06 -2.87
N ALA A 75 19.25 -1.46 -1.68
CA ALA A 75 18.41 -2.14 -0.70
C ALA A 75 17.26 -1.23 -0.21
N GLU A 76 17.53 0.05 0.05
CA GLU A 76 16.52 1.03 0.44
C GLU A 76 15.47 1.26 -0.65
N ASP A 77 15.91 1.47 -1.90
CA ASP A 77 15.01 1.66 -3.03
C ASP A 77 14.10 0.43 -3.22
N MET A 78 14.66 -0.78 -3.09
CA MET A 78 13.90 -2.04 -3.12
C MET A 78 12.89 -2.12 -1.97
N ALA A 79 13.28 -1.77 -0.75
CA ALA A 79 12.39 -1.81 0.42
C ALA A 79 11.24 -0.80 0.31
N LEU A 80 11.50 0.40 -0.24
CA LEU A 80 10.46 1.41 -0.47
C LEU A 80 9.45 0.94 -1.52
N LEU A 81 9.91 0.35 -2.62
CA LEU A 81 9.04 -0.21 -3.65
C LEU A 81 8.23 -1.40 -3.11
N ALA A 82 8.87 -2.28 -2.34
CA ALA A 82 8.22 -3.39 -1.67
C ALA A 82 7.17 -2.89 -0.67
N TYR A 83 7.45 -1.83 0.10
CA TYR A 83 6.50 -1.24 1.04
C TYR A 83 5.28 -0.66 0.32
N ASN A 84 5.49 0.08 -0.77
CA ASN A 84 4.39 0.57 -1.61
C ASN A 84 3.56 -0.57 -2.21
N ARG A 85 4.18 -1.68 -2.58
CA ARG A 85 3.49 -2.87 -3.07
C ARG A 85 2.71 -3.55 -1.95
N ALA A 86 3.29 -3.67 -0.76
CA ALA A 86 2.66 -4.22 0.43
C ALA A 86 1.40 -3.41 0.78
N LEU A 87 1.47 -2.08 0.81
CA LEU A 87 0.30 -1.22 1.04
C LEU A 87 -0.89 -1.59 0.14
N LYS A 88 -0.66 -1.77 -1.16
CA LYS A 88 -1.71 -2.11 -2.14
C LYS A 88 -2.30 -3.50 -1.94
N LEU A 89 -1.47 -4.47 -1.55
CA LEU A 89 -1.85 -5.88 -1.40
C LEU A 89 -2.37 -6.22 0.00
N SER A 90 -2.04 -5.42 1.02
CA SER A 90 -2.43 -5.67 2.41
C SER A 90 -3.94 -5.62 2.59
N LYS A 91 -4.42 -6.55 3.41
CA LYS A 91 -5.78 -6.59 3.92
C LYS A 91 -6.05 -5.34 4.75
N PRO A 92 -7.28 -4.81 4.75
CA PRO A 92 -7.64 -3.68 5.60
C PRO A 92 -7.30 -3.96 7.07
N GLY A 93 -6.65 -3.00 7.74
CA GLY A 93 -6.26 -3.11 9.15
C GLY A 93 -4.96 -3.85 9.43
N CYS A 94 -4.34 -4.51 8.45
CA CYS A 94 -3.05 -5.18 8.63
C CYS A 94 -1.87 -4.22 8.37
N PRO A 95 -0.86 -4.16 9.27
CA PRO A 95 0.38 -3.42 9.01
C PRO A 95 1.11 -3.93 7.76
N ALA A 96 1.69 -3.02 6.99
CA ALA A 96 2.45 -3.34 5.78
C ALA A 96 3.97 -3.22 6.00
N LEU A 97 4.73 -4.17 5.46
CA LEU A 97 6.19 -4.23 5.52
C LEU A 97 6.78 -4.40 4.12
N GLY A 98 7.72 -3.54 3.75
CA GLY A 98 8.58 -3.72 2.59
C GLY A 98 9.96 -4.23 3.00
N VAL A 99 10.48 -5.23 2.30
CA VAL A 99 11.82 -5.76 2.53
C VAL A 99 12.62 -5.68 1.23
N GLY A 100 13.81 -5.09 1.30
CA GLY A 100 14.76 -5.02 0.20
C GLY A 100 16.09 -5.64 0.59
N PHE A 101 16.53 -6.66 -0.12
CA PHE A 101 17.81 -7.31 0.10
C PHE A 101 18.63 -7.34 -1.19
N THR A 102 19.90 -6.95 -1.09
CA THR A 102 20.86 -7.13 -2.18
C THR A 102 22.23 -7.55 -1.67
N GLY A 103 22.83 -8.55 -2.33
CA GLY A 103 24.10 -9.15 -1.91
C GLY A 103 25.11 -9.33 -3.04
N ALA A 104 26.38 -9.20 -2.69
CA ALA A 104 27.50 -9.63 -3.49
C ALA A 104 28.21 -10.79 -2.77
N LEU A 105 27.61 -11.98 -2.81
CA LEU A 105 28.16 -13.18 -2.17
C LEU A 105 29.19 -13.90 -3.06
N ALA A 106 29.80 -14.97 -2.55
CA ALA A 106 30.80 -15.78 -3.24
C ALA A 106 30.36 -16.23 -4.65
N SER A 107 31.30 -16.34 -5.58
CA SER A 107 31.00 -16.79 -6.95
C SER A 107 32.13 -17.65 -7.49
N SER A 108 31.83 -18.41 -8.56
CA SER A 108 32.82 -19.25 -9.25
C SER A 108 34.03 -18.46 -9.72
N GLN A 109 33.82 -17.23 -10.20
CA GLN A 109 34.90 -16.26 -10.40
C GLN A 109 35.10 -15.42 -9.13
N PRO A 110 36.32 -15.36 -8.57
CA PRO A 110 36.60 -14.54 -7.39
C PRO A 110 36.29 -13.07 -7.63
N LYS A 111 35.56 -12.45 -6.70
CA LYS A 111 35.23 -11.02 -6.76
C LYS A 111 36.39 -10.16 -6.24
N ARG A 112 36.65 -9.06 -6.94
CA ARG A 112 37.63 -8.05 -6.49
C ARG A 112 37.19 -7.38 -5.18
N GLY A 113 35.94 -6.93 -5.09
CA GLY A 113 35.36 -6.32 -3.87
C GLY A 113 34.94 -7.34 -2.81
N ASP A 114 34.64 -6.87 -1.60
CA ASP A 114 34.25 -7.73 -0.46
C ASP A 114 32.98 -8.53 -0.71
N HIS A 115 32.89 -9.69 -0.07
CA HIS A 115 31.60 -10.36 0.07
C HIS A 115 30.79 -9.54 1.06
N ARG A 116 29.64 -9.03 0.63
CA ARG A 116 28.81 -8.16 1.46
C ARG A 116 27.35 -8.27 1.09
N PHE A 117 26.48 -7.97 2.03
CA PHE A 117 25.06 -7.80 1.74
C PHE A 117 24.49 -6.58 2.46
N HIS A 118 23.42 -6.07 1.88
CA HIS A 118 22.64 -4.95 2.37
C HIS A 118 21.18 -5.39 2.48
N LEU A 119 20.57 -5.05 3.61
CA LEU A 119 19.19 -5.37 3.91
C LEU A 119 18.50 -4.11 4.40
N SER A 120 17.31 -3.85 3.89
CA SER A 120 16.47 -2.75 4.32
C SER A 120 15.06 -3.26 4.64
N THR A 121 14.50 -2.78 5.74
CA THR A 121 13.10 -2.99 6.13
C THR A 121 12.40 -1.64 6.24
N ARG A 122 11.21 -1.53 5.65
CA ARG A 122 10.42 -0.29 5.57
C ARG A 122 8.99 -0.53 6.05
N THR A 123 8.57 0.24 7.04
CA THR A 123 7.16 0.40 7.46
C THR A 123 6.71 1.84 7.18
N SER A 124 5.56 2.30 7.69
CA SER A 124 5.21 3.73 7.63
C SER A 124 6.21 4.57 8.44
N GLU A 125 6.41 4.18 9.69
CA GLU A 125 7.11 4.95 10.72
C GLU A 125 8.62 4.70 10.76
N ARG A 126 9.11 3.60 10.18
CA ARG A 126 10.51 3.20 10.30
C ARG A 126 11.14 2.75 8.99
N LEU A 127 12.43 3.05 8.87
CA LEU A 127 13.36 2.50 7.90
C LEU A 127 14.57 1.99 8.68
N VAL A 128 14.91 0.72 8.55
CA VAL A 128 16.13 0.14 9.12
C VAL A 128 16.94 -0.47 8.00
N VAL A 129 18.23 -0.17 7.97
CA VAL A 129 19.15 -0.60 6.93
C VAL A 129 20.39 -1.18 7.58
N SER A 130 20.72 -2.41 7.23
CA SER A 130 21.86 -3.14 7.78
C SER A 130 22.81 -3.52 6.65
N THR A 131 24.11 -3.35 6.88
CA THR A 131 25.18 -3.81 6.00
C THR A 131 26.07 -4.78 6.74
N VAL A 132 26.36 -5.92 6.12
CA VAL A 132 27.28 -6.92 6.67
C VAL A 132 28.34 -7.22 5.62
N THR A 133 29.60 -7.10 6.02
CA THR A 133 30.75 -7.55 5.23
C THR A 133 31.17 -8.92 5.74
N LEU A 134 31.15 -9.92 4.87
CA LEU A 134 31.49 -11.30 5.17
C LEU A 134 32.99 -11.55 4.97
N SER A 135 33.55 -12.44 5.78
CA SER A 135 34.94 -12.87 5.71
C SER A 135 35.16 -13.70 4.44
N LYS A 136 35.87 -13.14 3.46
CA LYS A 136 36.15 -13.82 2.19
C LYS A 136 36.87 -15.15 2.40
N GLY A 137 36.44 -16.18 1.68
CA GLY A 137 37.08 -17.50 1.66
C GLY A 137 36.74 -18.38 2.87
N LEU A 138 36.03 -17.85 3.87
CA LEU A 138 35.59 -18.62 5.04
C LEU A 138 34.44 -19.58 4.71
N ARG A 139 33.57 -19.19 3.76
CA ARG A 139 32.32 -19.88 3.46
C ARG A 139 32.13 -20.07 1.96
N THR A 140 31.41 -21.13 1.62
CA THR A 140 30.90 -21.37 0.26
C THR A 140 29.75 -20.41 -0.05
N ARG A 141 29.39 -20.30 -1.33
CA ARG A 141 28.23 -19.49 -1.76
C ARG A 141 26.91 -19.91 -1.08
N GLU A 142 26.71 -21.21 -0.87
CA GLU A 142 25.53 -21.74 -0.18
C GLU A 142 25.51 -21.33 1.29
N GLN A 143 26.65 -21.42 1.98
CA GLN A 143 26.78 -21.03 3.38
C GLN A 143 26.62 -19.51 3.59
N GLU A 144 27.12 -18.69 2.66
CA GLU A 144 26.86 -17.24 2.71
C GLU A 144 25.38 -16.91 2.43
N ASP A 145 24.71 -17.67 1.56
CA ASP A 145 23.27 -17.55 1.36
C ASP A 145 22.47 -17.92 2.61
N PHE A 146 22.90 -18.98 3.30
CA PHE A 146 22.27 -19.46 4.52
C PHE A 146 22.31 -18.40 5.62
N ILE A 147 23.47 -17.79 5.86
CA ILE A 147 23.64 -16.77 6.92
C ILE A 147 22.96 -15.45 6.54
N SER A 148 23.04 -15.03 5.27
CA SER A 148 22.27 -13.87 4.83
C SER A 148 20.76 -14.10 4.94
N SER A 149 20.28 -15.33 4.72
CA SER A 149 18.87 -15.71 4.90
C SER A 149 18.45 -15.66 6.37
N GLN A 150 19.27 -16.19 7.27
CA GLN A 150 19.08 -16.08 8.73
C GLN A 150 18.99 -14.61 9.18
N PHE A 151 19.90 -13.77 8.68
CA PHE A 151 19.91 -12.34 8.97
C PHE A 151 18.64 -11.64 8.45
N LEU A 152 18.19 -11.98 7.24
CA LEU A 152 16.93 -11.47 6.68
C LEU A 152 15.74 -11.81 7.57
N LEU A 153 15.59 -13.07 7.97
CA LEU A 153 14.49 -13.48 8.85
C LEU A 153 14.52 -12.75 10.19
N LYS A 154 15.70 -12.56 10.78
CA LYS A 154 15.83 -11.80 12.02
C LYS A 154 15.36 -10.35 11.86
N ALA A 155 15.74 -9.68 10.78
CA ALA A 155 15.31 -8.30 10.54
C ALA A 155 13.79 -8.21 10.28
N VAL A 156 13.22 -9.18 9.55
CA VAL A 156 11.77 -9.28 9.34
C VAL A 156 11.06 -9.49 10.68
N ALA A 157 11.55 -10.39 11.53
CA ALA A 157 10.99 -10.58 12.87
C ALA A 157 11.05 -9.31 13.72
N SER A 158 12.18 -8.58 13.71
CA SER A 158 12.30 -7.28 14.38
C SER A 158 11.30 -6.26 13.86
N ALA A 159 11.15 -6.15 12.53
CA ALA A 159 10.23 -5.20 11.89
C ALA A 159 8.76 -5.55 12.17
N CYS A 160 8.43 -6.84 12.32
CA CYS A 160 7.11 -7.31 12.70
C CYS A 160 6.84 -7.23 14.22
N MET A 161 7.82 -6.81 15.03
CA MET A 161 7.79 -6.90 16.51
C MET A 161 7.54 -8.33 17.02
N ALA A 162 7.99 -9.34 16.27
CA ALA A 162 7.96 -10.74 16.67
C ALA A 162 9.13 -11.08 17.61
N SER A 163 8.99 -12.14 18.39
CA SER A 163 10.10 -12.68 19.18
C SER A 163 11.24 -13.12 18.26
N ASN A 164 12.45 -12.63 18.51
CA ASN A 164 13.59 -12.78 17.61
C ASN A 164 14.91 -13.10 18.36
N ASN A 165 14.85 -13.87 19.44
CA ASN A 165 16.00 -14.26 20.29
C ASN A 165 17.07 -15.10 19.58
N PHE A 166 16.99 -15.22 18.26
CA PHE A 166 17.94 -15.87 17.42
C PHE A 166 19.15 -14.98 17.11
N VAL A 167 20.34 -15.57 17.11
CA VAL A 167 21.59 -14.92 16.72
C VAL A 167 22.06 -15.56 15.41
N PRO A 168 22.14 -14.81 14.29
CA PRO A 168 22.68 -15.31 13.04
C PRO A 168 24.13 -15.79 13.22
N ASP A 169 24.53 -16.80 12.46
CA ASP A 169 25.85 -17.46 12.58
C ASP A 169 27.00 -16.61 11.96
N LEU A 170 27.06 -15.33 12.33
CA LEU A 170 28.12 -14.39 11.96
C LEU A 170 29.34 -14.57 12.87
N THR A 171 30.54 -14.38 12.32
CA THR A 171 31.77 -14.36 13.14
C THR A 171 31.92 -13.06 13.91
N GLU A 172 32.76 -13.02 14.94
CA GLU A 172 33.05 -11.80 15.73
C GLU A 172 33.55 -10.62 14.88
N SER A 173 34.19 -10.89 13.73
CA SER A 173 34.64 -9.87 12.78
C SER A 173 33.56 -9.39 11.79
N GLU A 174 32.43 -10.09 11.70
CA GLU A 174 31.35 -9.80 10.75
C GLU A 174 30.26 -8.95 11.43
N ILE A 175 30.66 -7.80 11.94
CA ILE A 175 29.79 -6.92 12.73
C ILE A 175 28.81 -6.19 11.79
N PRO A 176 27.49 -6.35 11.97
CA PRO A 176 26.51 -5.60 11.20
C PRO A 176 26.60 -4.11 11.50
N VAL A 177 26.67 -3.29 10.46
CA VAL A 177 26.49 -1.84 10.55
C VAL A 177 25.01 -1.55 10.31
N GLU A 178 24.31 -1.07 11.32
CA GLU A 178 22.88 -0.77 11.25
C GLU A 178 22.61 0.74 11.36
N LEU A 179 21.75 1.24 10.47
CA LEU A 179 21.23 2.59 10.45
C LEU A 179 19.71 2.54 10.54
N GLY A 180 19.12 3.38 11.40
CA GLY A 180 17.68 3.43 11.60
C GLY A 180 17.17 4.86 11.54
N TRP A 181 16.05 5.03 10.85
CA TRP A 181 15.29 6.28 10.82
C TRP A 181 13.89 6.04 11.35
N GLN A 182 13.42 6.96 12.18
CA GLN A 182 12.04 7.04 12.62
C GLN A 182 11.41 8.28 12.00
N PHE A 183 10.30 8.08 11.32
CA PHE A 183 9.51 9.14 10.71
C PHE A 183 8.42 9.56 11.68
N ASN A 184 8.27 10.88 11.87
CA ASN A 184 7.09 11.42 12.51
C ASN A 184 5.94 11.54 11.49
N GLU A 185 4.74 11.86 11.97
CA GLU A 185 3.56 11.97 11.12
C GLU A 185 3.74 12.97 9.96
N ASP A 186 4.42 14.10 10.20
CA ASP A 186 4.60 15.14 9.19
C ASP A 186 5.51 14.63 8.06
N GLN A 187 6.61 13.96 8.41
CA GLN A 187 7.53 13.32 7.45
C GLN A 187 6.86 12.20 6.64
N GLU A 188 5.94 11.45 7.25
CA GLU A 188 5.15 10.45 6.51
C GLU A 188 4.22 11.10 5.48
N LEU A 189 3.56 12.20 5.86
CA LEU A 189 2.69 12.96 4.97
C LEU A 189 3.48 13.65 3.86
N GLU A 190 4.67 14.18 4.15
CA GLU A 190 5.57 14.76 3.13
C GLU A 190 6.01 13.70 2.10
N GLN A 191 6.33 12.49 2.55
CA GLN A 191 6.67 11.38 1.65
C GLN A 191 5.48 10.97 0.76
N LEU A 192 4.26 11.05 1.30
CA LEU A 192 3.05 10.81 0.52
C LEU A 192 2.81 11.91 -0.53
N ILE A 193 2.89 13.17 -0.12
CA ILE A 193 2.69 14.34 -0.98
C ILE A 193 3.73 14.37 -2.12
N SER A 194 4.99 14.02 -1.82
CA SER A 194 6.07 13.92 -2.81
C SER A 194 6.00 12.67 -3.69
N GLY A 195 5.07 11.75 -3.43
CA GLY A 195 4.87 10.55 -4.23
C GLY A 195 5.78 9.37 -3.90
N GLN A 196 6.60 9.46 -2.85
CA GLN A 196 7.44 8.35 -2.40
C GLN A 196 6.62 7.23 -1.77
N VAL A 197 5.55 7.57 -1.03
CA VAL A 197 4.60 6.62 -0.45
C VAL A 197 3.24 6.79 -1.13
N SER A 198 2.60 5.68 -1.50
CA SER A 198 1.37 5.66 -2.30
C SER A 198 0.16 6.19 -1.54
N PHE A 199 0.03 5.80 -0.27
CA PHE A 199 -1.05 6.26 0.61
C PHE A 199 -0.72 5.98 2.08
N LYS A 200 -1.45 6.63 2.98
CA LYS A 200 -1.40 6.44 4.44
C LYS A 200 -2.79 6.15 4.98
N VAL A 201 -2.91 5.19 5.89
CA VAL A 201 -4.19 4.81 6.51
C VAL A 201 -4.23 5.32 7.94
N TYR A 202 -5.35 5.91 8.32
CA TYR A 202 -5.69 6.29 9.69
C TYR A 202 -6.84 5.43 10.19
N PRO A 203 -6.57 4.30 10.87
CA PRO A 203 -7.59 3.35 11.31
C PRO A 203 -8.20 3.79 12.65
N PHE A 204 -9.07 4.80 12.64
CA PHE A 204 -9.77 5.24 13.86
C PHE A 204 -10.92 4.31 14.28
N SER A 205 -11.34 3.40 13.40
CA SER A 205 -12.29 2.35 13.75
C SER A 205 -11.57 1.18 14.41
N SER A 206 -12.11 0.71 15.54
CA SER A 206 -11.63 -0.48 16.25
C SER A 206 -12.08 -1.79 15.61
N ASP A 207 -12.99 -1.74 14.65
CA ASP A 207 -13.62 -2.94 14.09
C ASP A 207 -12.70 -3.56 13.04
N LEU A 208 -11.98 -4.60 13.44
CA LEU A 208 -11.27 -5.50 12.53
C LEU A 208 -12.30 -6.36 11.81
N VAL A 209 -12.92 -5.80 10.78
CA VAL A 209 -13.77 -6.57 9.87
C VAL A 209 -12.86 -7.42 9.00
N LYS A 210 -13.03 -8.74 9.04
CA LYS A 210 -12.47 -9.66 8.02
C LYS A 210 -13.18 -9.39 6.71
N ALA A 211 -12.74 -8.34 6.02
CA ALA A 211 -13.29 -7.89 4.76
C ALA A 211 -12.30 -8.14 3.64
N GLU A 212 -12.81 -8.66 2.53
CA GLU A 212 -12.02 -8.89 1.31
C GLU A 212 -11.99 -7.65 0.41
N ARG A 213 -12.99 -6.77 0.53
CA ARG A 213 -13.18 -5.56 -0.29
C ARG A 213 -13.18 -4.30 0.58
N LYS A 214 -12.55 -3.22 0.11
CA LYS A 214 -12.71 -1.88 0.69
C LYS A 214 -13.92 -1.18 0.05
N ILE A 215 -14.71 -0.47 0.84
CA ILE A 215 -15.81 0.39 0.39
C ILE A 215 -15.37 1.82 0.66
N ILE A 216 -15.04 2.54 -0.41
CA ILE A 216 -14.27 3.78 -0.36
C ILE A 216 -15.16 4.93 -0.80
N LEU A 217 -15.55 5.79 0.15
CA LEU A 217 -16.15 7.09 -0.20
C LEU A 217 -15.02 8.12 -0.36
N SER A 218 -14.77 8.53 -1.59
CA SER A 218 -13.76 9.54 -1.93
C SER A 218 -14.33 10.95 -1.88
N GLY A 219 -13.65 11.89 -1.23
CA GLY A 219 -14.14 13.26 -1.12
C GLY A 219 -13.12 14.25 -0.55
N SER A 220 -13.45 15.54 -0.66
CA SER A 220 -12.62 16.60 -0.06
C SER A 220 -12.88 16.79 1.44
N PHE A 221 -14.07 16.40 1.91
CA PHE A 221 -14.51 16.41 3.31
C PHE A 221 -14.19 17.71 4.07
N ASN A 222 -14.50 18.84 3.43
CA ASN A 222 -14.23 20.16 4.00
C ASN A 222 -15.52 21.00 4.12
N PRO A 223 -16.40 20.75 5.11
CA PRO A 223 -16.25 19.77 6.20
C PRO A 223 -16.90 18.41 5.91
N LEU A 224 -16.56 17.42 6.74
CA LEU A 224 -17.31 16.17 6.90
C LEU A 224 -18.70 16.48 7.50
N HIS A 225 -19.72 15.72 7.11
CA HIS A 225 -21.11 15.92 7.56
C HIS A 225 -21.94 14.62 7.41
N ASP A 226 -23.15 14.61 7.96
CA ASP A 226 -24.02 13.42 8.05
C ASP A 226 -24.34 12.79 6.70
N GLY A 227 -24.53 13.60 5.64
CA GLY A 227 -24.67 13.08 4.28
C GLY A 227 -23.53 12.15 3.84
N HIS A 228 -22.28 12.43 4.22
CA HIS A 228 -21.15 11.54 3.91
C HIS A 228 -21.17 10.26 4.76
N LEU A 229 -21.53 10.36 6.04
CA LEU A 229 -21.59 9.23 6.96
C LEU A 229 -22.68 8.25 6.54
N ASN A 230 -23.88 8.76 6.29
CA ASN A 230 -25.04 7.97 5.87
C ASN A 230 -24.83 7.33 4.49
N LEU A 231 -24.21 8.05 3.55
CA LEU A 231 -23.90 7.50 2.22
C LEU A 231 -22.97 6.29 2.31
N LEU A 232 -21.90 6.40 3.11
CA LEU A 232 -20.98 5.28 3.31
C LEU A 232 -21.64 4.11 4.05
N GLU A 233 -22.50 4.40 5.03
CA GLU A 233 -23.26 3.37 5.76
C GLU A 233 -24.20 2.58 4.84
N VAL A 234 -25.00 3.28 4.02
CA VAL A 234 -25.90 2.66 3.04
C VAL A 234 -25.11 1.82 2.04
N ALA A 235 -24.03 2.38 1.48
CA ALA A 235 -23.14 1.65 0.58
C ALA A 235 -22.55 0.37 1.22
N THR A 236 -22.25 0.41 2.52
CA THR A 236 -21.73 -0.74 3.28
C THR A 236 -22.78 -1.84 3.45
N ARG A 237 -24.05 -1.48 3.62
CA ARG A 237 -25.14 -2.46 3.68
C ARG A 237 -25.37 -3.15 2.33
N ILE A 238 -25.32 -2.37 1.24
CA ILE A 238 -25.47 -2.90 -0.13
C ILE A 238 -24.31 -3.85 -0.48
N CYS A 239 -23.07 -3.45 -0.17
CA CYS A 239 -21.89 -4.31 -0.34
C CYS A 239 -21.55 -5.04 0.96
N SER A 240 -22.37 -6.03 1.34
CA SER A 240 -22.17 -6.83 2.55
C SER A 240 -20.75 -7.40 2.66
N GLY A 241 -20.12 -7.25 3.83
CA GLY A 241 -18.78 -7.81 4.10
C GLY A 241 -17.60 -6.95 3.65
N GLY A 242 -17.82 -5.71 3.21
CA GLY A 242 -16.76 -4.76 2.90
C GLY A 242 -16.25 -3.96 4.11
N TYR A 243 -15.03 -3.44 4.01
CA TYR A 243 -14.41 -2.54 4.99
C TYR A 243 -14.71 -1.08 4.62
N PRO A 244 -15.56 -0.37 5.37
CA PRO A 244 -15.88 1.03 5.08
C PRO A 244 -14.71 1.95 5.42
N CYS A 245 -14.32 2.79 4.48
CA CYS A 245 -13.36 3.85 4.72
C CYS A 245 -13.62 5.07 3.84
N PHE A 246 -13.21 6.23 4.35
CA PHE A 246 -13.14 7.45 3.58
C PHE A 246 -11.80 7.52 2.85
N GLU A 247 -11.75 8.24 1.73
CA GLU A 247 -10.49 8.55 1.05
C GLU A 247 -10.40 10.03 0.70
N LEU A 248 -9.30 10.66 1.11
CA LEU A 248 -8.94 12.03 0.80
C LEU A 248 -7.65 12.03 -0.02
N SER A 249 -7.72 12.57 -1.24
CA SER A 249 -6.50 12.76 -2.04
C SER A 249 -5.78 14.04 -1.59
N ALA A 250 -4.51 13.90 -1.22
CA ALA A 250 -3.60 15.01 -0.93
C ALA A 250 -3.28 15.82 -2.19
N VAL A 251 -3.31 15.19 -3.38
CA VAL A 251 -3.10 15.86 -4.67
C VAL A 251 -4.45 16.02 -5.37
N ASN A 252 -4.70 17.21 -5.93
CA ASN A 252 -5.89 17.50 -6.71
C ASN A 252 -5.50 17.69 -8.18
N ALA A 253 -6.40 17.36 -9.10
CA ALA A 253 -6.14 17.55 -10.53
C ALA A 253 -5.99 19.04 -10.89
N ASP A 254 -6.82 19.90 -10.28
CA ASP A 254 -6.96 21.32 -10.66
C ASP A 254 -6.44 22.29 -9.58
N LYS A 255 -5.86 21.79 -8.49
CA LYS A 255 -5.44 22.60 -7.33
C LYS A 255 -4.07 22.15 -6.82
N PRO A 256 -3.31 23.03 -6.15
CA PRO A 256 -2.08 22.61 -5.50
C PRO A 256 -2.34 21.46 -4.50
N PRO A 257 -1.32 20.61 -4.24
CA PRO A 257 -1.41 19.62 -3.18
C PRO A 257 -1.76 20.27 -1.83
N LEU A 258 -2.51 19.55 -1.01
CA LEU A 258 -2.80 19.96 0.36
C LEU A 258 -1.50 20.00 1.16
N THR A 259 -1.39 21.00 2.03
CA THR A 259 -0.32 21.06 3.02
C THR A 259 -0.50 19.99 4.10
N VAL A 260 0.58 19.64 4.79
CA VAL A 260 0.55 18.71 5.94
C VAL A 260 -0.48 19.15 6.99
N SER A 261 -0.53 20.45 7.31
CA SER A 261 -1.50 20.98 8.28
C SER A 261 -2.95 20.78 7.83
N GLU A 262 -3.26 21.09 6.57
CA GLU A 262 -4.62 20.91 6.04
C GLU A 262 -5.05 19.44 6.04
N ILE A 263 -4.15 18.51 5.72
CA ILE A 263 -4.44 17.07 5.80
C ILE A 263 -4.76 16.70 7.24
N LYS A 264 -3.91 17.09 8.20
CA LYS A 264 -4.11 16.78 9.63
C LYS A 264 -5.42 17.37 10.16
N ASP A 265 -5.77 18.60 9.77
CA ASP A 265 -7.03 19.22 10.17
C ASP A 265 -8.24 18.49 9.61
N ARG A 266 -8.17 18.01 8.36
CA ARG A 266 -9.26 17.20 7.79
C ARG A 266 -9.33 15.82 8.44
N VAL A 267 -8.20 15.19 8.72
CA VAL A 267 -8.09 13.88 9.40
C VAL A 267 -8.73 13.91 10.80
N LYS A 268 -8.57 15.01 11.55
CA LYS A 268 -9.19 15.17 12.89
C LYS A 268 -10.71 14.95 12.88
N GLN A 269 -11.40 15.35 11.81
CA GLN A 269 -12.85 15.16 11.69
C GLN A 269 -13.23 13.68 11.73
N PHE A 270 -12.43 12.81 11.09
CA PHE A 270 -12.66 11.36 11.07
C PHE A 270 -12.34 10.70 12.41
N LYS A 271 -11.31 11.21 13.10
CA LYS A 271 -10.99 10.78 14.47
C LYS A 271 -12.17 11.01 15.41
N ASN A 272 -12.83 12.16 15.30
CA ASN A 272 -13.97 12.52 16.16
C ASN A 272 -15.20 11.61 15.96
N VAL A 273 -15.36 11.02 14.77
CA VAL A 273 -16.46 10.10 14.45
C VAL A 273 -16.04 8.62 14.43
N GLY A 274 -14.79 8.31 14.78
CA GLY A 274 -14.26 6.94 14.84
C GLY A 274 -14.25 6.21 13.49
N LYS A 275 -14.03 6.93 12.37
CA LYS A 275 -14.06 6.34 11.02
C LYS A 275 -12.68 6.28 10.39
N THR A 276 -12.37 5.19 9.68
CA THR A 276 -11.11 5.05 8.97
C THR A 276 -11.04 5.99 7.78
N VAL A 277 -9.91 6.67 7.61
CA VAL A 277 -9.62 7.51 6.43
C VAL A 277 -8.28 7.14 5.80
N ILE A 278 -8.26 7.03 4.48
CA ILE A 278 -7.07 6.84 3.66
C ILE A 278 -6.70 8.19 3.08
N ILE A 279 -5.45 8.60 3.25
CA ILE A 279 -4.87 9.71 2.52
C ILE A 279 -4.15 9.12 1.32
N SER A 280 -4.53 9.48 0.10
CA SER A 280 -3.86 9.04 -1.13
C SER A 280 -3.20 10.22 -1.84
N ASN A 281 -2.41 9.95 -2.87
CA ASN A 281 -1.88 10.99 -3.76
C ASN A 281 -2.49 10.94 -5.17
N GLN A 282 -3.65 10.27 -5.34
CA GLN A 282 -4.25 10.02 -6.65
C GLN A 282 -5.57 10.77 -6.84
N PRO A 283 -5.64 11.78 -7.73
CA PRO A 283 -6.86 12.55 -7.94
C PRO A 283 -7.91 11.80 -8.78
N TYR A 284 -7.49 10.87 -9.65
CA TYR A 284 -8.38 10.19 -10.60
C TYR A 284 -8.79 8.79 -10.14
N PHE A 285 -10.05 8.41 -10.36
CA PHE A 285 -10.56 7.10 -9.94
C PHE A 285 -9.86 5.92 -10.61
N TYR A 286 -9.42 6.05 -11.87
CA TYR A 286 -8.65 4.96 -12.51
C TYR A 286 -7.30 4.71 -11.81
N LYS A 287 -6.65 5.78 -11.34
CA LYS A 287 -5.45 5.66 -10.50
C LYS A 287 -5.76 5.13 -9.10
N LYS A 288 -6.91 5.49 -8.53
CA LYS A 288 -7.36 4.89 -7.26
C LYS A 288 -7.65 3.41 -7.42
N ALA A 289 -8.20 2.96 -8.56
CA ALA A 289 -8.42 1.55 -8.85
C ALA A 289 -7.10 0.76 -8.97
N GLU A 290 -6.01 1.38 -9.46
CA GLU A 290 -4.67 0.80 -9.42
C GLU A 290 -4.12 0.67 -7.98
N LEU A 291 -4.46 1.60 -7.09
CA LEU A 291 -4.04 1.56 -5.67
C LEU A 291 -4.89 0.62 -4.82
N PHE A 292 -6.18 0.52 -5.12
CA PHE A 292 -7.17 -0.20 -4.34
C PHE A 292 -7.92 -1.21 -5.23
N PRO A 293 -7.22 -2.20 -5.81
CA PRO A 293 -7.85 -3.22 -6.64
C PRO A 293 -8.95 -3.95 -5.86
N GLY A 294 -10.00 -4.35 -6.57
CA GLY A 294 -11.14 -5.05 -5.98
C GLY A 294 -12.00 -4.21 -5.03
N SER A 295 -11.87 -2.87 -5.03
CA SER A 295 -12.64 -1.99 -4.13
C SER A 295 -13.96 -1.52 -4.73
N ALA A 296 -14.94 -1.18 -3.89
CA ALA A 296 -16.13 -0.45 -4.29
C ALA A 296 -15.95 1.04 -4.01
N PHE A 297 -16.04 1.90 -5.03
CA PHE A 297 -15.98 3.34 -4.86
C PHE A 297 -17.39 3.92 -4.74
N VAL A 298 -17.66 4.62 -3.64
CA VAL A 298 -18.92 5.30 -3.41
C VAL A 298 -18.81 6.72 -3.96
N ILE A 299 -19.71 7.05 -4.89
CA ILE A 299 -19.71 8.34 -5.60
C ILE A 299 -21.13 8.90 -5.70
N GLY A 300 -21.24 10.21 -5.91
CA GLY A 300 -22.51 10.85 -6.25
C GLY A 300 -22.81 10.76 -7.75
N ALA A 301 -24.09 10.91 -8.12
CA ALA A 301 -24.58 11.02 -9.49
C ALA A 301 -23.79 12.04 -10.34
N ASP A 302 -23.47 13.21 -9.78
CA ASP A 302 -22.66 14.25 -10.43
C ASP A 302 -21.24 13.77 -10.79
N THR A 303 -20.69 12.85 -10.00
CA THR A 303 -19.36 12.29 -10.22
C THR A 303 -19.42 11.14 -11.22
N ALA A 304 -20.48 10.32 -11.20
CA ALA A 304 -20.74 9.31 -12.22
C ALA A 304 -20.83 9.95 -13.61
N ALA A 305 -21.59 11.04 -13.75
CA ALA A 305 -21.70 11.82 -14.98
C ALA A 305 -20.33 12.31 -15.50
N ARG A 306 -19.43 12.72 -14.60
CA ARG A 306 -18.07 13.13 -14.97
C ARG A 306 -17.18 11.95 -15.37
N LEU A 307 -17.33 10.80 -14.71
CA LEU A 307 -16.54 9.60 -15.03
C LEU A 307 -16.77 9.11 -16.45
N ILE A 308 -18.02 9.17 -16.94
CA ILE A 308 -18.40 8.77 -18.30
C ILE A 308 -18.41 9.94 -19.31
N ASN A 309 -17.75 11.05 -18.99
CA ASN A 309 -17.67 12.20 -19.90
C ASN A 309 -16.31 12.21 -20.63
N PRO A 310 -16.29 12.06 -21.98
CA PRO A 310 -15.05 12.05 -22.77
C PRO A 310 -14.15 13.28 -22.59
N LYS A 311 -14.71 14.41 -22.14
CA LYS A 311 -13.95 15.64 -21.84
C LYS A 311 -12.77 15.39 -20.89
N TYR A 312 -12.92 14.46 -19.95
CA TYR A 312 -11.85 14.10 -19.00
C TYR A 312 -10.81 13.11 -19.57
N TYR A 313 -11.02 12.64 -20.80
CA TYR A 313 -10.19 11.64 -21.48
C TYR A 313 -9.71 12.18 -22.84
N ARG A 314 -9.22 13.42 -22.84
CA ARG A 314 -8.74 14.13 -24.04
C ARG A 314 -9.82 14.32 -25.10
N ASN A 315 -11.09 14.43 -24.68
CA ASN A 315 -12.27 14.50 -25.55
C ASN A 315 -12.42 13.26 -26.45
N ASP A 316 -11.98 12.10 -25.99
CA ASP A 316 -12.00 10.85 -26.75
C ASP A 316 -12.79 9.77 -26.00
N TYR A 317 -13.87 9.32 -26.64
CA TYR A 317 -14.76 8.29 -26.10
C TYR A 317 -14.08 6.92 -25.97
N GLN A 318 -13.21 6.56 -26.91
CA GLN A 318 -12.50 5.29 -26.87
C GLN A 318 -11.49 5.27 -25.72
N ASN A 319 -10.76 6.38 -25.51
CA ASN A 319 -9.86 6.50 -24.36
C ASN A 319 -10.61 6.44 -23.02
N MET A 320 -11.80 7.03 -22.93
CA MET A 320 -12.67 6.92 -21.76
C MET A 320 -13.05 5.46 -21.50
N LEU A 321 -13.55 4.77 -22.53
CA LEU A 321 -13.99 3.39 -22.44
C LEU A 321 -12.85 2.46 -22.03
N GLU A 322 -11.69 2.55 -22.69
CA GLU A 322 -10.49 1.77 -22.36
C GLU A 322 -10.00 2.02 -20.93
N THR A 323 -10.02 3.27 -20.47
CA THR A 323 -9.61 3.62 -19.11
C THR A 323 -10.54 3.00 -18.07
N LEU A 324 -11.86 3.08 -18.28
CA LEU A 324 -12.85 2.53 -17.36
C LEU A 324 -12.94 0.99 -17.42
N ILE A 325 -12.71 0.39 -18.59
CA ILE A 325 -12.52 -1.07 -18.71
C ILE A 325 -11.28 -1.50 -17.92
N GLY A 326 -10.20 -0.71 -17.97
CA GLY A 326 -9.02 -0.91 -17.12
C GLY A 326 -9.39 -0.97 -15.64
N CYS A 327 -10.21 -0.04 -15.14
CA CYS A 327 -10.74 -0.05 -13.77
C CYS A 327 -11.58 -1.30 -13.50
N LYS A 328 -12.49 -1.65 -14.42
CA LYS A 328 -13.35 -2.83 -14.28
C LYS A 328 -12.52 -4.10 -14.16
N ASN A 329 -11.45 -4.23 -14.92
CA ASN A 329 -10.54 -5.37 -14.90
C ASN A 329 -9.75 -5.52 -13.59
N THR A 330 -9.66 -4.47 -12.76
CA THR A 330 -9.11 -4.61 -11.39
C THR A 330 -10.15 -5.13 -10.39
N GLY A 331 -11.38 -5.40 -10.81
CA GLY A 331 -12.49 -5.85 -9.95
C GLY A 331 -13.17 -4.71 -9.18
N CYS A 332 -12.87 -3.46 -9.54
CA CYS A 332 -13.49 -2.28 -8.95
C CYS A 332 -14.93 -2.08 -9.46
N ILE A 333 -15.78 -1.52 -8.60
CA ILE A 333 -17.16 -1.13 -8.91
C ILE A 333 -17.45 0.28 -8.38
N PHE A 334 -18.49 0.92 -8.88
CA PHE A 334 -18.98 2.23 -8.45
C PHE A 334 -20.39 2.13 -7.86
N LEU A 335 -20.54 2.48 -6.59
CA LEU A 335 -21.83 2.64 -5.93
C LEU A 335 -22.28 4.09 -6.07
N VAL A 336 -23.39 4.33 -6.77
CA VAL A 336 -23.82 5.67 -7.17
C VAL A 336 -25.00 6.13 -6.32
N GLY A 337 -24.74 7.05 -5.41
CA GLY A 337 -25.76 7.75 -4.64
C GLY A 337 -26.43 8.86 -5.45
N GLY A 338 -27.75 8.96 -5.36
CA GLY A 338 -28.50 10.06 -5.96
C GLY A 338 -28.09 11.42 -5.39
N ARG A 339 -28.11 12.45 -6.22
CA ARG A 339 -27.69 13.81 -5.83
C ARG A 339 -28.47 14.88 -6.57
N ASN A 340 -28.69 16.01 -5.91
CA ASN A 340 -29.21 17.20 -6.57
C ASN A 340 -28.12 17.85 -7.44
N VAL A 341 -28.38 17.92 -8.75
CA VAL A 341 -27.53 18.57 -9.76
C VAL A 341 -28.39 19.65 -10.43
N ASP A 342 -28.00 20.91 -10.28
CA ASP A 342 -28.68 22.08 -10.84
C ASP A 342 -30.19 22.15 -10.51
N GLY A 343 -30.57 21.75 -9.29
CA GLY A 343 -31.95 21.78 -8.80
C GLY A 343 -32.75 20.50 -9.12
N VAL A 344 -32.18 19.55 -9.85
CA VAL A 344 -32.82 18.28 -10.22
C VAL A 344 -32.12 17.13 -9.50
N PHE A 345 -32.89 16.31 -8.79
CA PHE A 345 -32.37 15.09 -8.19
C PHE A 345 -32.08 14.06 -9.28
N LYS A 346 -30.82 13.67 -9.41
CA LYS A 346 -30.32 12.71 -10.41
C LYS A 346 -29.89 11.41 -9.76
N VAL A 347 -30.20 10.28 -10.39
CA VAL A 347 -29.79 8.92 -10.01
C VAL A 347 -28.99 8.27 -11.15
N LEU A 348 -28.47 7.05 -10.94
CA LEU A 348 -27.67 6.36 -11.97
C LEU A 348 -28.43 6.18 -13.29
N ASP A 349 -29.72 5.85 -13.22
CA ASP A 349 -30.57 5.56 -14.39
C ASP A 349 -30.81 6.81 -15.28
N ASP A 350 -30.49 8.01 -14.79
CA ASP A 350 -30.54 9.24 -15.58
C ASP A 350 -29.34 9.42 -16.53
N PHE A 351 -28.35 8.51 -16.50
CA PHE A 351 -27.13 8.58 -17.29
C PHE A 351 -27.01 7.43 -18.28
N GLU A 352 -26.58 7.74 -19.51
CA GLU A 352 -26.29 6.73 -20.53
C GLU A 352 -24.91 6.09 -20.27
N ILE A 353 -24.90 5.03 -19.46
CA ILE A 353 -23.70 4.22 -19.21
C ILE A 353 -23.46 3.27 -20.41
N PRO A 354 -22.26 3.24 -21.00
CA PRO A 354 -21.90 2.27 -22.04
C PRO A 354 -22.17 0.83 -21.59
N GLU A 355 -22.69 -0.01 -22.50
CA GLU A 355 -23.07 -1.40 -22.19
C GLU A 355 -21.93 -2.20 -21.54
N GLU A 356 -20.70 -1.99 -22.01
CA GLU A 356 -19.50 -2.66 -21.54
C GLU A 356 -19.15 -2.35 -20.08
N LEU A 357 -19.70 -1.25 -19.54
CA LEU A 357 -19.41 -0.74 -18.20
C LEU A 357 -20.59 -0.87 -17.23
N LYS A 358 -21.80 -1.22 -17.70
CA LYS A 358 -23.03 -1.19 -16.87
C LYS A 358 -22.93 -1.99 -15.58
N ASP A 359 -22.36 -3.18 -15.63
CA ASP A 359 -22.16 -4.07 -14.48
C ASP A 359 -21.19 -3.52 -13.42
N MET A 360 -20.36 -2.53 -13.78
CA MET A 360 -19.47 -1.84 -12.85
C MET A 360 -20.20 -0.75 -12.05
N PHE A 361 -21.33 -0.21 -12.53
CA PHE A 361 -22.08 0.84 -11.85
C PHE A 361 -23.34 0.28 -11.19
N ILE A 362 -23.46 0.48 -9.88
CA ILE A 362 -24.59 -0.02 -9.08
C ILE A 362 -25.27 1.17 -8.42
N SER A 363 -26.58 1.31 -8.65
CA SER A 363 -27.38 2.38 -8.09
C SER A 363 -27.61 2.16 -6.59
N ILE A 364 -27.45 3.21 -5.78
CA ILE A 364 -27.96 3.23 -4.41
C ILE A 364 -29.41 3.74 -4.46
N PRO A 365 -30.41 2.96 -4.04
CA PRO A 365 -31.81 3.36 -4.13
C PRO A 365 -32.09 4.68 -3.42
N ALA A 366 -32.86 5.57 -4.06
CA ALA A 366 -33.20 6.88 -3.50
C ALA A 366 -34.03 6.78 -2.21
N GLU A 367 -34.73 5.66 -2.02
CA GLU A 367 -35.46 5.29 -0.80
C GLU A 367 -34.52 5.02 0.38
N GLU A 368 -33.31 4.51 0.10
CA GLU A 368 -32.29 4.24 1.11
C GLU A 368 -31.38 5.44 1.38
N PHE A 369 -31.19 6.31 0.38
CA PHE A 369 -30.36 7.50 0.51
C PHE A 369 -30.90 8.68 -0.28
N ARG A 370 -31.38 9.69 0.44
CA ARG A 370 -31.71 11.02 -0.09
C ARG A 370 -31.32 12.08 0.93
N MET A 371 -30.17 12.71 0.72
CA MET A 371 -29.70 13.80 1.58
C MET A 371 -29.08 14.92 0.76
N ASP A 372 -29.75 16.07 0.77
CA ASP A 372 -29.32 17.29 0.07
C ASP A 372 -28.49 18.18 0.99
N ILE A 373 -27.38 17.64 1.51
CA ILE A 373 -26.41 18.41 2.32
C ILE A 373 -25.13 18.60 1.50
N SER A 374 -24.71 19.86 1.32
CA SER A 374 -23.46 20.21 0.65
C SER A 374 -22.45 20.86 1.59
N SER A 375 -21.20 20.38 1.60
CA SER A 375 -20.09 21.06 2.29
C SER A 375 -19.95 22.52 1.88
N THR A 376 -20.29 22.88 0.63
CA THR A 376 -20.22 24.26 0.14
C THR A 376 -21.26 25.17 0.80
N GLU A 377 -22.47 24.66 1.02
CA GLU A 377 -23.53 25.40 1.71
C GLU A 377 -23.22 25.57 3.20
N ILE A 378 -22.65 24.53 3.83
CA ILE A 378 -22.20 24.59 5.23
C ILE A 378 -21.08 25.64 5.40
N ARG A 379 -20.15 25.73 4.44
CA ARG A 379 -19.10 26.77 4.46
C ARG A 379 -19.72 28.17 4.36
N LYS A 380 -20.63 28.39 3.40
CA LYS A 380 -21.39 29.65 3.26
C LYS A 380 -22.16 30.01 4.53
N SER A 381 -22.83 29.04 5.16
CA SER A 381 -23.61 29.28 6.38
C SER A 381 -22.72 29.56 7.61
N ARG A 382 -21.47 29.09 7.60
CA ARG A 382 -20.47 29.35 8.66
C ARG A 382 -19.62 30.60 8.39
N GLY A 383 -19.81 31.28 7.25
CA GLY A 383 -19.03 32.46 6.87
C GLY A 383 -17.56 32.16 6.54
N VAL A 384 -17.25 30.93 6.10
CA VAL A 384 -15.90 30.45 5.77
C VAL A 384 -15.76 30.16 4.27
#